data_AF-A0A545T7U6-F1
#
_entry.id   AF-A0A545T7U6-F1
#
_cell.length_a   1.000
_cell.length_b   1.000
_cell.length_c   1.000
_cell.angle_alpha   90.00
_cell.angle_beta   90.00
_cell.angle_gamma   90.00
#
_symmetry.space_group_name_H-M   'P 1'
#
loop_
_entity.id
_entity.type
_entity.pdbx_description
1 polymer ?
#
loop_
_entity_poly.entity_id
_entity_poly.type
_entity_poly.pdbx_seq_one_letter_code
_entity_poly.pdbx_strand_id
1 'polypeptide(L)'
;MKPRFSIVLALLFPFLAAAGPSAVAQSADPHDLYEQRCAGCHSEHAGEFVQESVLREDGKLMGRDGGMSVRALLSRGHGKLTPAQVEVVLAHFHEILDAGALFRDNCVICHGRAVLFARSHLGMKDGVLVGRYSDRAVDDFLKSHGRLEGSEISAVVKALSNQVTGETYRLN
;
A
#
# COMPACT_ATOMS: atom_id res chain seq x y z
N MET A 1 4.73 -60.64 58.62
CA MET A 1 4.92 -59.26 58.13
C MET A 1 4.33 -59.17 56.72
N LYS A 2 3.36 -58.28 56.48
CA LYS A 2 2.64 -58.09 55.19
C LYS A 2 3.08 -56.78 54.54
N PRO A 3 3.42 -56.72 53.25
CA PRO A 3 3.43 -55.45 52.53
C PRO A 3 2.04 -55.15 51.97
N ARG A 4 1.63 -53.90 52.15
CA ARG A 4 0.38 -53.31 51.65
C ARG A 4 0.65 -52.76 50.25
N PHE A 5 -0.11 -53.20 49.25
CA PHE A 5 -0.18 -52.53 47.94
C PHE A 5 -1.30 -51.48 47.98
N SER A 6 -0.92 -50.20 47.92
CA SER A 6 -1.83 -49.11 47.59
C SER A 6 -1.46 -48.61 46.20
N ILE A 7 -2.28 -48.95 45.21
CA ILE A 7 -2.20 -48.39 43.86
C ILE A 7 -3.12 -47.17 43.85
N VAL A 8 -2.51 -45.99 43.76
CA VAL A 8 -3.18 -44.70 43.61
C VAL A 8 -3.71 -44.58 42.17
N LEU A 9 -5.02 -44.41 42.06
CA LEU A 9 -5.75 -44.15 40.81
C LEU A 9 -5.49 -42.70 40.37
N ALA A 10 -4.66 -42.50 39.34
CA ALA A 10 -4.40 -41.19 38.76
C ALA A 10 -5.47 -40.84 37.71
N LEU A 11 -6.31 -39.85 38.02
CA LEU A 11 -7.25 -39.22 37.09
C LEU A 11 -6.50 -38.26 36.15
N LEU A 12 -6.46 -38.60 34.86
CA LEU A 12 -5.95 -37.75 33.78
C LEU A 12 -7.04 -36.78 33.31
N PHE A 13 -6.85 -35.48 33.58
CA PHE A 13 -7.66 -34.38 33.07
C PHE A 13 -7.09 -33.92 31.71
N PRO A 14 -7.84 -33.94 30.60
CA PRO A 14 -7.34 -33.44 29.33
C PRO A 14 -7.30 -31.91 29.34
N PHE A 15 -6.11 -31.36 29.11
CA PHE A 15 -5.85 -29.94 28.94
C PHE A 15 -6.41 -29.52 27.57
N LEU A 16 -7.60 -28.92 27.56
CA LEU A 16 -8.24 -28.38 26.36
C LEU A 16 -7.53 -27.06 25.99
N ALA A 17 -6.57 -27.11 25.08
CA ALA A 17 -5.91 -25.92 24.52
C ALA A 17 -6.90 -25.19 23.59
N ALA A 18 -7.47 -24.09 24.08
CA ALA A 18 -8.26 -23.17 23.26
C ALA A 18 -7.33 -22.44 22.27
N ALA A 19 -7.29 -22.90 21.03
CA ALA A 19 -6.74 -22.13 19.91
C ALA A 19 -7.70 -20.98 19.59
N GLY A 20 -7.41 -19.79 20.12
CA GLY A 20 -8.12 -18.57 19.73
C GLY A 20 -7.78 -18.19 18.28
N PRO A 21 -8.72 -17.59 17.52
CA PRO A 21 -8.45 -17.11 16.18
C PRO A 21 -7.40 -15.98 16.23
N SER A 22 -6.30 -16.16 15.50
CA SER A 22 -5.35 -15.09 15.22
C SER A 22 -6.06 -14.00 14.42
N ALA A 23 -6.33 -12.87 15.06
CA ALA A 23 -6.77 -11.67 14.37
C ALA A 23 -5.64 -11.22 13.44
N VAL A 24 -5.79 -11.49 12.14
CA VAL A 24 -4.94 -10.91 11.11
C VAL A 24 -5.24 -9.42 11.12
N ALA A 25 -4.30 -8.61 11.61
CA ALA A 25 -4.43 -7.16 11.59
C ALA A 25 -4.65 -6.72 10.13
N GLN A 26 -5.83 -6.15 9.84
CA GLN A 26 -6.07 -5.51 8.55
C GLN A 26 -5.06 -4.35 8.40
N SER A 27 -4.14 -4.49 7.46
CA SER A 27 -3.26 -3.38 7.08
C SER A 27 -4.14 -2.23 6.58
N ALA A 28 -4.03 -1.06 7.20
CA ALA A 28 -4.74 0.13 6.76
C ALA A 28 -4.43 0.41 5.28
N ASP A 29 -5.43 0.82 4.50
CA ASP A 29 -5.20 1.31 3.13
C ASP A 29 -4.23 2.51 3.20
N PRO A 30 -3.06 2.44 2.54
CA PRO A 30 -2.10 3.52 2.60
C PRO A 30 -2.60 4.87 2.08
N HIS A 31 -3.52 4.88 1.09
CA HIS A 31 -4.07 6.12 0.55
C HIS A 31 -5.00 6.77 1.55
N ASP A 32 -5.99 6.01 2.05
CA ASP A 32 -6.91 6.48 3.08
C ASP A 32 -6.17 6.95 4.33
N LEU A 33 -5.13 6.20 4.73
CA LEU A 33 -4.32 6.56 5.89
C LEU A 33 -3.61 7.91 5.68
N TYR A 34 -3.01 8.14 4.51
CA TYR A 34 -2.40 9.43 4.19
C TYR A 34 -3.45 10.55 4.14
N GLU A 35 -4.55 10.34 3.41
CA GLU A 35 -5.60 11.35 3.23
C GLU A 35 -6.20 11.76 4.59
N GLN A 36 -6.39 10.83 5.50
CA GLN A 36 -6.93 11.11 6.84
C GLN A 36 -5.93 11.77 7.80
N ARG A 37 -4.63 11.48 7.68
CA ARG A 37 -3.62 11.84 8.69
C ARG A 37 -2.68 12.96 8.26
N CYS A 38 -2.53 13.17 6.96
CA CYS A 38 -1.49 14.02 6.38
C CYS A 38 -2.05 15.16 5.52
N ALA A 39 -3.11 14.90 4.74
CA ALA A 39 -3.65 15.86 3.77
C ALA A 39 -4.25 17.15 4.38
N GLY A 40 -4.50 17.17 5.70
CA GLY A 40 -4.93 18.39 6.39
C GLY A 40 -3.83 19.46 6.50
N CYS A 41 -2.57 19.11 6.24
CA CYS A 41 -1.43 20.04 6.30
C CYS A 41 -0.48 19.92 5.09
N HIS A 42 -0.46 18.77 4.43
CA HIS A 42 0.34 18.49 3.23
C HIS A 42 -0.56 18.45 1.99
N SER A 43 0.03 18.29 0.80
CA SER A 43 -0.73 18.09 -0.44
C SER A 43 -1.77 16.99 -0.30
N GLU A 44 -2.92 17.17 -0.97
CA GLU A 44 -4.09 16.30 -0.85
C GLU A 44 -3.75 14.81 -1.06
N HIS A 45 -2.84 14.52 -1.99
CA HIS A 45 -2.41 13.17 -2.31
C HIS A 45 -0.93 12.94 -2.00
N ALA A 46 -0.64 11.76 -1.45
CA ALA A 46 0.72 11.33 -1.09
C ALA A 46 1.71 11.44 -2.26
N GLY A 47 1.25 11.13 -3.48
CA GLY A 47 2.07 11.17 -4.68
C GLY A 47 2.72 12.53 -4.93
N GLU A 48 1.98 13.61 -4.69
CA GLU A 48 2.45 14.99 -4.87
C GLU A 48 3.44 15.36 -3.78
N PHE A 49 3.06 15.17 -2.51
CA PHE A 49 3.90 15.45 -1.37
C PHE A 49 5.24 14.71 -1.43
N VAL A 50 5.23 13.41 -1.75
CA VAL A 50 6.44 12.59 -1.81
C VAL A 50 7.38 13.06 -2.93
N GLN A 51 6.86 13.42 -4.10
CA GLN A 51 7.71 13.86 -5.21
C GLN A 51 8.37 15.22 -4.93
N GLU A 52 7.65 16.13 -4.27
CA GLU A 52 8.13 17.47 -3.99
C GLU A 52 9.04 17.51 -2.76
N SER A 53 8.64 16.82 -1.69
CA SER A 53 9.20 17.02 -0.34
C SER A 53 10.05 15.86 0.18
N VAL A 54 10.05 14.70 -0.49
CA VAL A 54 10.75 13.50 -0.02
C VAL A 54 11.77 13.04 -1.05
N LEU A 55 12.92 12.57 -0.57
CA LEU A 55 13.95 11.92 -1.38
C LEU A 55 14.43 10.63 -0.72
N ARG A 56 15.05 9.75 -1.52
CA ARG A 56 15.66 8.51 -1.02
C ARG A 56 17.17 8.65 -1.00
N GLU A 57 17.76 8.55 0.19
CA GLU A 57 19.21 8.57 0.43
C GLU A 57 19.60 7.35 1.26
N ASP A 58 20.57 6.55 0.77
CA ASP A 58 21.02 5.31 1.43
C ASP A 58 19.88 4.38 1.86
N GLY A 59 18.85 4.27 1.00
CA GLY A 59 17.65 3.47 1.25
C GLY A 59 16.68 4.06 2.28
N LYS A 60 16.92 5.26 2.80
CA LYS A 60 16.07 5.96 3.77
C LYS A 60 15.28 7.07 3.08
N LEU A 61 14.04 7.27 3.51
CA LEU A 61 13.24 8.43 3.13
C LEU A 61 13.66 9.63 3.97
N MET A 62 14.08 10.70 3.29
CA MET A 62 14.55 11.95 3.88
C MET A 62 13.65 13.10 3.43
N GLY A 63 13.41 14.07 4.32
CA GLY A 63 12.79 15.33 3.91
C GLY A 63 13.79 16.16 3.11
N ARG A 64 13.38 16.65 1.94
CA ARG A 64 14.24 17.40 1.00
C ARG A 64 14.87 18.65 1.63
N ASP A 65 14.12 19.35 2.48
CA ASP A 65 14.58 20.60 3.10
C ASP A 65 15.12 20.43 4.52
N GLY A 66 14.90 19.25 5.14
CA GLY A 66 14.94 19.11 6.59
C GLY A 66 16.09 18.28 7.15
N GLY A 67 16.89 17.60 6.33
CA GLY A 67 17.98 16.71 6.75
C GLY A 67 17.57 15.54 7.68
N MET A 68 16.29 15.45 8.04
CA MET A 68 15.73 14.45 8.94
C MET A 68 15.04 13.36 8.13
N SER A 69 15.16 12.12 8.60
CA SER A 69 14.42 11.03 7.99
C SER A 69 12.93 11.16 8.28
N VAL A 70 12.10 10.81 7.29
CA VAL A 70 10.65 10.77 7.41
C VAL A 70 10.24 9.89 8.58
N ARG A 71 10.91 8.73 8.75
CA ARG A 71 10.71 7.83 9.89
C ARG A 71 10.90 8.56 11.23
N ALA A 72 11.97 9.31 11.40
CA ALA A 72 12.24 10.01 12.66
C ALA A 72 11.16 11.07 12.98
N LEU A 73 10.67 11.79 11.97
CA LEU A 73 9.56 12.73 12.15
C LEU A 73 8.27 12.01 12.58
N LEU A 74 7.90 10.94 11.89
CA LEU A 74 6.69 10.17 12.20
C LEU A 74 6.77 9.50 13.58
N SER A 75 7.92 8.92 13.94
CA SER A 75 8.13 8.32 15.26
C SER A 75 8.11 9.32 16.42
N ARG A 76 8.32 10.61 16.15
CA ARG A 76 8.16 11.70 17.14
C ARG A 76 6.71 12.17 17.29
N GLY A 77 5.78 11.59 16.55
CA GLY A 77 4.34 11.87 16.63
C GLY A 77 3.80 12.77 15.52
N HIS A 78 4.60 13.14 14.51
CA HIS A 78 4.09 13.83 13.33
C HIS A 78 3.06 12.95 12.61
N GLY A 79 1.88 13.50 12.30
CA GLY A 79 0.75 12.73 11.76
C GLY A 79 -0.01 11.87 12.77
N LYS A 80 0.42 11.81 14.04
CA LYS A 80 -0.24 11.06 15.14
C LYS A 80 -0.53 9.59 14.77
N LEU A 81 0.45 8.94 14.14
CA LEU A 81 0.37 7.56 13.67
C LEU A 81 0.80 6.58 14.76
N THR A 82 0.20 5.38 14.76
CA THR A 82 0.74 4.24 15.52
C THR A 82 2.01 3.70 14.85
N PRO A 83 2.87 2.94 15.56
CA PRO A 83 4.06 2.34 14.94
C PRO A 83 3.76 1.52 13.69
N ALA A 84 2.65 0.76 13.67
CA ALA A 84 2.25 -0.02 12.50
C ALA A 84 1.85 0.89 11.32
N GLN A 85 1.14 1.98 11.59
CA GLN A 85 0.77 2.96 10.55
C GLN A 85 1.97 3.70 9.99
N VAL A 86 3.02 3.94 10.79
CA VAL A 86 4.28 4.49 10.29
C VAL A 86 4.88 3.59 9.21
N GLU A 87 4.91 2.27 9.43
CA GLU A 87 5.42 1.33 8.41
C GLU A 87 4.60 1.36 7.13
N VAL A 88 3.27 1.45 7.23
CA VAL A 88 2.37 1.56 6.07
C VAL A 88 2.67 2.82 5.26
N VAL A 89 2.82 3.97 5.91
CA VAL A 89 3.13 5.24 5.23
C VAL A 89 4.52 5.21 4.60
N LEU A 90 5.53 4.69 5.29
CA LEU A 90 6.89 4.60 4.74
C LEU A 90 6.94 3.66 3.53
N ALA A 91 6.30 2.49 3.60
CA ALA A 91 6.20 1.57 2.47
C ALA A 91 5.52 2.26 1.28
N HIS A 92 4.42 2.96 1.52
CA HIS A 92 3.71 3.70 0.48
C HIS A 92 4.57 4.78 -0.19
N PHE A 93 5.34 5.54 0.59
CA PHE A 93 6.24 6.56 0.04
C PHE A 93 7.37 5.95 -0.79
N HIS A 94 7.91 4.80 -0.36
CA HIS A 94 8.87 4.06 -1.17
C HIS A 94 8.26 3.64 -2.52
N GLU A 95 7.06 3.05 -2.49
CA GLU A 95 6.34 2.66 -3.71
C GLU A 95 6.05 3.84 -4.64
N ILE A 96 5.69 5.00 -4.08
CA ILE A 96 5.47 6.23 -4.87
C ILE A 96 6.77 6.67 -5.56
N LEU A 97 7.91 6.65 -4.86
CA LEU A 97 9.18 7.03 -5.47
C LEU A 97 9.58 6.06 -6.59
N ASP A 98 9.33 4.76 -6.40
CA ASP A 98 9.69 3.72 -7.36
C ASP A 98 8.76 3.75 -8.59
N ALA A 99 7.45 3.83 -8.38
CA ALA A 99 6.45 3.72 -9.44
C ALA A 99 6.05 5.08 -10.06
N GLY A 100 6.04 6.14 -9.26
CA GLY A 100 5.77 7.50 -9.70
C GLY A 100 6.83 8.03 -10.66
N ALA A 101 8.08 7.56 -10.55
CA ALA A 101 9.13 7.89 -11.52
C ALA A 101 8.77 7.41 -12.92
N LEU A 102 8.34 6.15 -13.08
CA LEU A 102 8.01 5.59 -14.39
C LEU A 102 6.83 6.32 -15.06
N PHE A 103 5.77 6.60 -14.31
CA PHE A 103 4.62 7.36 -14.86
C PHE A 103 5.01 8.81 -15.18
N ARG A 104 5.78 9.46 -14.30
CA ARG A 104 6.25 10.82 -14.54
C ARG A 104 7.09 10.89 -15.81
N ASP A 105 8.04 9.97 -15.97
CA ASP A 105 9.04 10.04 -17.03
C ASP A 105 8.46 9.64 -18.40
N ASN A 106 7.44 8.76 -18.42
CA ASN A 106 6.91 8.21 -19.68
C ASN A 106 5.48 8.64 -20.03
N CYS A 107 4.69 9.11 -19.05
CA CYS A 107 3.24 9.28 -19.24
C CYS A 107 2.75 10.71 -18.99
N VAL A 108 3.39 11.46 -18.08
CA VAL A 108 2.86 12.76 -17.58
C VAL A 108 2.69 13.80 -18.69
N ILE A 109 3.57 13.79 -19.70
CA ILE A 109 3.56 14.79 -20.78
C ILE A 109 2.28 14.76 -21.61
N CYS A 110 1.64 13.58 -21.72
CA CYS A 110 0.39 13.41 -22.46
C CYS A 110 -0.83 13.29 -21.54
N HIS A 111 -0.66 12.74 -20.34
CA HIS A 111 -1.78 12.34 -19.46
C HIS A 111 -1.96 13.23 -18.23
N GLY A 112 -1.02 14.15 -17.95
CA GLY A 112 -1.04 14.92 -16.72
C GLY A 112 -0.81 14.05 -15.48
N ARG A 113 -1.46 14.36 -14.36
CA ARG A 113 -1.24 13.65 -13.08
C ARG A 113 -1.84 12.24 -13.10
N ALA A 114 -1.09 11.25 -12.63
CA ALA A 114 -1.51 9.83 -12.59
C ALA A 114 -2.86 9.63 -11.87
N VAL A 115 -3.06 10.28 -10.72
CA VAL A 115 -4.30 10.16 -9.93
C VAL A 115 -5.52 10.67 -10.69
N LEU A 116 -5.39 11.83 -11.37
CA LEU A 116 -6.48 12.38 -12.16
C LEU A 116 -6.78 11.50 -13.38
N PHE A 117 -5.74 11.08 -14.09
CA PHE A 117 -5.89 10.20 -15.24
C PHE A 117 -6.58 8.90 -14.85
N ALA A 118 -6.09 8.22 -13.80
CA ALA A 118 -6.63 6.95 -13.36
C ALA A 118 -8.09 7.06 -12.90
N ARG A 119 -8.42 8.03 -12.05
CA ARG A 119 -9.78 8.19 -11.52
C ARG A 119 -10.79 8.56 -12.63
N SER A 120 -10.37 9.34 -13.64
CA SER A 120 -11.26 9.77 -14.72
C SER A 120 -11.39 8.76 -15.87
N HIS A 121 -10.36 7.96 -16.17
CA HIS A 121 -10.32 7.15 -17.40
C HIS A 121 -10.22 5.64 -17.16
N LEU A 122 -9.91 5.20 -15.94
CA LEU A 122 -9.69 3.79 -15.63
C LEU A 122 -10.74 3.29 -14.64
N GLY A 123 -10.83 1.96 -14.55
CA GLY A 123 -11.68 1.24 -13.61
C GLY A 123 -11.15 -0.18 -13.38
N MET A 124 -11.69 -0.83 -12.35
CA MET A 124 -11.38 -2.24 -12.06
C MET A 124 -12.53 -3.14 -12.51
N LYS A 125 -12.22 -4.18 -13.30
CA LYS A 125 -13.16 -5.20 -13.75
C LYS A 125 -12.54 -6.58 -13.53
N ASP A 126 -13.17 -7.39 -12.68
CA ASP A 126 -12.68 -8.74 -12.33
C ASP A 126 -11.20 -8.78 -11.88
N GLY A 127 -10.76 -7.75 -11.15
CA GLY A 127 -9.38 -7.61 -10.69
C GLY A 127 -8.39 -7.08 -11.75
N VAL A 128 -8.85 -6.79 -12.96
CA VAL A 128 -8.06 -6.23 -14.06
C VAL A 128 -8.29 -4.72 -14.16
N LEU A 129 -7.20 -3.97 -14.31
CA LEU A 129 -7.26 -2.55 -14.62
C LEU A 129 -7.64 -2.37 -16.10
N VAL A 130 -8.77 -1.73 -16.35
CA VAL A 130 -9.32 -1.51 -17.69
C VAL A 130 -9.56 -0.03 -17.98
N GLY A 131 -9.51 0.35 -19.24
CA GLY A 131 -9.96 1.68 -19.68
C GLY A 131 -11.48 1.77 -19.63
N ARG A 132 -12.02 2.72 -18.84
CA ARG A 132 -13.45 2.88 -18.52
C ARG A 132 -14.39 2.94 -19.73
N TYR A 133 -13.91 3.50 -20.84
CA TYR A 133 -14.71 3.67 -22.06
C TYR A 133 -14.44 2.62 -23.14
N SER A 134 -13.41 1.80 -22.96
CA SER A 134 -12.95 0.84 -23.97
C SER A 134 -13.07 -0.62 -23.53
N ASP A 135 -13.21 -0.85 -22.22
CA ASP A 135 -13.09 -2.16 -21.56
C ASP A 135 -11.78 -2.91 -21.87
N ARG A 136 -10.81 -2.25 -22.52
CA ARG A 136 -9.51 -2.84 -22.85
C ARG A 136 -8.63 -2.89 -21.60
N ALA A 137 -7.99 -4.04 -21.40
CA ALA A 137 -7.01 -4.24 -20.35
C ALA A 137 -5.79 -3.29 -20.56
N VAL A 138 -5.39 -2.61 -19.50
CA VAL A 138 -4.34 -1.58 -19.55
C VAL A 138 -2.96 -2.20 -19.77
N ASP A 139 -2.68 -3.37 -19.20
CA ASP A 139 -1.43 -4.09 -19.41
C ASP A 139 -1.20 -4.44 -20.88
N ASP A 140 -2.22 -4.94 -21.57
CA ASP A 140 -2.20 -5.20 -23.01
C ASP A 140 -2.09 -3.92 -23.85
N PHE A 141 -2.64 -2.81 -23.36
CA PHE A 141 -2.47 -1.51 -24.02
C PHE A 141 -1.03 -0.99 -23.95
N LEU A 142 -0.39 -1.12 -22.79
CA LEU A 142 0.96 -0.60 -22.56
C LEU A 142 2.03 -1.38 -23.34
N LYS A 143 1.76 -2.60 -23.82
CA LYS A 143 2.65 -3.31 -24.75
C LYS A 143 2.97 -2.54 -26.03
N SER A 144 2.12 -1.59 -26.43
CA SER A 144 2.34 -0.74 -27.60
C SER A 144 2.23 0.76 -27.32
N HIS A 145 2.13 1.16 -26.05
CA HIS A 145 1.97 2.56 -25.64
C HIS A 145 2.84 2.90 -24.44
N GLY A 146 3.42 4.11 -24.42
CA GLY A 146 4.21 4.59 -23.28
C GLY A 146 5.66 4.10 -23.25
N ARG A 147 6.10 3.31 -24.25
CA ARG A 147 7.50 2.83 -24.40
C ARG A 147 8.00 2.07 -23.15
N LEU A 148 7.14 1.24 -22.57
CA LEU A 148 7.44 0.42 -21.41
C LEU A 148 7.74 -1.02 -21.83
N GLU A 149 8.61 -1.71 -21.10
CA GLU A 149 8.93 -3.11 -21.32
C GLU A 149 8.77 -3.96 -20.06
N GLY A 150 8.39 -5.23 -20.24
CA GLY A 150 8.41 -6.25 -19.17
C GLY A 150 7.85 -5.79 -17.82
N SER A 151 8.74 -5.70 -16.82
CA SER A 151 8.39 -5.30 -15.45
C SER A 151 7.92 -3.86 -15.30
N GLU A 152 8.25 -2.96 -16.22
CA GLU A 152 7.81 -1.55 -16.18
C GLU A 152 6.30 -1.44 -16.44
N ILE A 153 5.77 -2.27 -17.34
CA ILE A 153 4.32 -2.35 -17.58
C ILE A 153 3.62 -2.75 -16.27
N SER A 154 4.11 -3.79 -15.60
CA SER A 154 3.55 -4.24 -14.32
C SER A 154 3.63 -3.16 -13.24
N ALA A 155 4.74 -2.42 -13.18
CA ALA A 155 4.90 -1.32 -12.23
C ALA A 155 3.92 -0.17 -12.48
N VAL A 156 3.73 0.24 -13.74
CA VAL A 156 2.78 1.31 -14.11
C VAL A 156 1.33 0.85 -13.91
N VAL A 157 0.99 -0.38 -14.25
CA VAL A 157 -0.34 -0.95 -13.98
C VAL A 157 -0.61 -0.94 -12.47
N LYS A 158 0.33 -1.42 -11.64
CA LYS A 158 0.18 -1.37 -10.18
C LYS A 158 0.00 0.07 -9.68
N ALA A 159 0.81 1.00 -10.18
CA ALA A 159 0.73 2.42 -9.81
C ALA A 159 -0.65 3.02 -10.10
N LEU A 160 -1.19 2.73 -11.29
CA LEU A 160 -2.49 3.22 -11.72
C LEU A 160 -3.64 2.54 -10.98
N SER A 161 -3.58 1.22 -10.77
CA SER A 161 -4.57 0.48 -9.97
C SER A 161 -4.67 1.05 -8.55
N ASN A 162 -3.54 1.41 -7.95
CA ASN A 162 -3.49 2.05 -6.63
C ASN A 162 -4.21 3.42 -6.59
N GLN A 163 -4.39 4.09 -7.73
CA GLN A 163 -5.10 5.38 -7.78
C GLN A 163 -6.61 5.25 -7.98
N VAL A 164 -7.10 4.08 -8.41
CA VAL A 164 -8.52 3.84 -8.65
C VAL A 164 -9.20 3.56 -7.32
N THR A 165 -10.05 4.48 -6.88
CA THR A 165 -10.91 4.28 -5.70
C THR A 165 -11.84 3.10 -5.98
N GLY A 166 -12.05 2.22 -4.99
CA GLY A 166 -12.66 0.88 -5.08
C GLY A 166 -14.12 0.77 -5.58
N GLU A 167 -14.51 1.48 -6.63
CA GLU A 167 -15.65 1.11 -7.46
C GLU A 167 -15.26 -0.12 -8.29
N THR A 168 -15.29 -1.29 -7.67
CA THR A 168 -15.56 -2.51 -8.43
C THR A 168 -16.88 -2.28 -9.14
N TYR A 169 -16.84 -2.07 -10.45
CA TYR A 169 -18.04 -1.93 -11.26
C TYR A 169 -18.73 -3.30 -11.28
N ARG A 170 -19.61 -3.56 -10.30
CA ARG A 170 -20.57 -4.66 -10.40
C ARG A 170 -21.59 -4.22 -11.43
N LEU A 171 -21.52 -4.83 -12.62
CA LEU A 171 -22.62 -4.79 -13.55
C LEU A 171 -23.85 -5.33 -12.81
N ASN A 172 -24.92 -4.52 -12.78
CA ASN A 172 -26.26 -5.00 -12.45
C ASN A 172 -26.68 -6.07 -13.47
#